data_AF-A0A7K8QQY1-F1
#
_entry.id   AF-A0A7K8QQY1-F1
#
_cell.length_a   1.000
_cell.length_b   1.000
_cell.length_c   1.000
_cell.angle_alpha   90.00
_cell.angle_beta   90.00
_cell.angle_gamma   90.00
#
_symmetry.space_group_name_H-M   'P 1'
#
loop_
_entity.id
_entity.type
_entity.pdbx_description
1 polymer ?
#
loop_
_entity_poly.entity_id
_entity_poly.type
_entity_poly.pdbx_seq_one_letter_code
_entity_poly.pdbx_strand_id
1 'polypeptide(L)'
;FFFCVAGLLELSLGKFRNVLLNQTNPVEAVIRNIASNVTVVVFQVHAQQSDVVISFDKTPSGNSSGIGVDRGLVSILRPQQTVCTWYLRSLDAGQVLSTAISIPYMEKDPIPGGCNLEFDLEVDPNIYLDYTLVDTHIKFAPANLGYTRGANPPSCDSGTGQSSRWRLRYDVYQYFLPEGDLSEMVLMSHIRKMSEVQSIRANGIKMLTLTTDDKTNVYFSSLPGQGVIYNVIVWDPLWNSSAAYIPVHTYACSFADLVDNCTSLSKLSTKVFFTAFAVLGLFTCFFGHRFWKTDLFFMGFIVAAFFFFVFITRVTGLGYDVRLILTAVAGVVGGLLLVGSWWRFGSVLLCVFVVGVVLGFLSSSTLFFTPLGDYRVFRDDVVFWVTFTSVALIVPVLFVGCPRILNILASGIVGSYTVVLAIACYVYTSLAYITLDVLRRVLNNYFSRAYTNVPFQRNDFIILSVWAMLALSGVTVQLRRERSEVPFPPHPYLTWKRERERRSTNVLDPSHHIPPLRERIHSKLLHIKEFFQKDQPAGERTPLLL
;
A
#
# COMPACT_ATOMS: atom_id res chain seq x y z
N PHE A 1 -5.69 12.82 37.85
CA PHE A 1 -6.07 11.45 38.24
C PHE A 1 -7.16 11.54 39.30
N PHE A 2 -8.43 11.46 38.92
CA PHE A 2 -9.54 11.29 39.87
C PHE A 2 -9.99 9.84 39.76
N PHE A 3 -10.04 9.15 40.90
CA PHE A 3 -10.47 7.76 41.02
C PHE A 3 -11.91 7.61 40.50
N CYS A 4 -12.11 6.65 39.59
CA CYS A 4 -13.43 6.16 39.22
C CYS A 4 -14.02 5.46 40.45
N VAL A 5 -15.20 5.88 40.92
CA VAL A 5 -15.95 5.10 41.90
C VAL A 5 -16.32 3.79 41.21
N ALA A 6 -15.96 2.65 41.82
CA ALA A 6 -16.04 1.34 41.20
C ALA A 6 -17.42 1.10 40.54
N GLY A 7 -17.45 1.08 39.21
CA GLY A 7 -18.64 0.74 38.42
C GLY A 7 -19.47 1.91 37.89
N LEU A 8 -19.20 3.19 38.20
CA LEU A 8 -19.96 4.34 37.66
C LEU A 8 -19.06 5.32 36.90
N LEU A 9 -19.38 5.56 35.63
CA LEU A 9 -18.75 6.53 34.74
C LEU A 9 -19.71 7.69 34.46
N GLU A 10 -19.50 8.81 35.12
CA GLU A 10 -20.26 10.03 34.83
C GLU A 10 -19.69 10.76 33.60
N LEU A 11 -20.55 10.89 32.59
CA LEU A 11 -20.24 11.54 31.33
C LEU A 11 -20.90 12.92 31.25
N SER A 12 -20.27 13.79 30.50
CA SER A 12 -20.85 15.07 30.08
C SER A 12 -20.84 15.13 28.57
N LEU A 13 -21.90 15.70 27.99
CA LEU A 13 -22.07 15.86 26.55
C LEU A 13 -20.83 16.53 25.93
N GLY A 14 -20.31 15.94 24.85
CA GLY A 14 -19.14 16.42 24.09
C GLY A 14 -17.79 16.27 24.80
N LYS A 15 -17.70 15.62 25.97
CA LYS A 15 -16.41 15.39 26.64
C LYS A 15 -16.00 13.93 26.61
N PHE A 16 -14.79 13.71 26.14
CA PHE A 16 -14.14 12.39 26.15
C PHE A 16 -13.72 12.00 27.56
N ARG A 17 -13.95 10.73 27.90
CA ARG A 17 -13.47 10.11 29.13
C ARG A 17 -12.76 8.81 28.81
N ASN A 18 -11.55 8.66 29.32
CA ASN A 18 -10.83 7.39 29.27
C ASN A 18 -11.32 6.52 30.43
N VAL A 19 -11.54 5.24 30.17
CA VAL A 19 -12.02 4.25 31.14
C VAL A 19 -11.25 2.94 30.92
N LEU A 20 -10.97 2.24 32.01
CA LEU A 20 -10.43 0.88 31.95
C LEU A 20 -11.57 -0.10 32.15
N LEU A 21 -11.86 -0.88 31.12
CA LEU A 21 -12.94 -1.87 31.15
C LEU A 21 -12.37 -3.25 31.50
N ASN A 22 -13.19 -4.06 32.17
CA ASN A 22 -12.87 -5.43 32.54
C ASN A 22 -14.05 -6.35 32.17
N GLN A 23 -13.82 -7.67 32.16
CA GLN A 23 -14.83 -8.67 31.81
C GLN A 23 -15.87 -8.87 32.92
N THR A 24 -15.43 -8.85 34.18
CA THR A 24 -16.23 -9.30 35.33
C THR A 24 -17.22 -8.27 35.84
N ASN A 25 -16.83 -6.99 35.83
CA ASN A 25 -17.61 -5.89 36.38
C ASN A 25 -18.00 -4.92 35.26
N PRO A 26 -19.28 -4.88 34.83
CA PRO A 26 -19.73 -3.88 33.88
C PRO A 26 -19.68 -2.50 34.51
N VAL A 27 -19.23 -1.51 33.73
CA VAL A 27 -19.22 -0.09 34.11
C VAL A 27 -20.50 0.54 33.61
N GLU A 28 -21.26 1.16 34.52
CA GLU A 28 -22.45 1.94 34.20
C GLU A 28 -22.04 3.35 33.79
N ALA A 29 -22.30 3.72 32.54
CA ALA A 29 -22.07 5.07 32.01
C ALA A 29 -23.37 5.88 32.07
N VAL A 30 -23.33 7.04 32.71
CA VAL A 30 -24.53 7.87 32.93
C VAL A 30 -24.28 9.31 32.51
N ILE A 31 -25.27 9.87 31.81
CA ILE A 31 -25.37 11.32 31.54
C ILE A 31 -26.60 11.85 32.24
N ARG A 32 -26.45 13.01 32.88
CA ARG A 32 -27.53 13.72 33.58
C ARG A 32 -27.71 15.11 32.99
N ASN A 33 -28.86 15.72 33.27
CA ASN A 33 -29.20 17.09 32.88
C ASN A 33 -29.20 17.33 31.36
N ILE A 34 -29.72 16.36 30.59
CA ILE A 34 -29.89 16.52 29.14
C ILE A 34 -30.95 17.58 28.87
N ALA A 35 -30.61 18.57 28.03
CA ALA A 35 -31.50 19.66 27.68
C ALA A 35 -32.73 19.18 26.87
N SER A 36 -33.84 19.92 26.95
CA SER A 36 -35.11 19.55 26.30
C SER A 36 -35.05 19.63 24.77
N ASN A 37 -34.17 20.47 24.22
CA ASN A 37 -33.95 20.63 22.78
C ASN A 37 -33.12 19.51 22.13
N VAL A 38 -32.49 18.65 22.95
CA VAL A 38 -31.81 17.44 22.46
C VAL A 38 -32.87 16.38 22.21
N THR A 39 -32.84 15.78 21.02
CA THR A 39 -33.75 14.70 20.61
C THR A 39 -33.08 13.35 20.69
N VAL A 40 -31.79 13.30 20.36
CA VAL A 40 -31.02 12.08 20.24
C VAL A 40 -29.65 12.26 20.90
N VAL A 41 -29.17 11.23 21.59
CA VAL A 41 -27.78 11.16 22.07
C VAL A 41 -27.12 9.94 21.44
N VAL A 42 -26.01 10.17 20.73
CA VAL A 42 -25.15 9.09 20.26
C VAL A 42 -24.06 8.88 21.30
N PHE A 43 -24.00 7.67 21.84
CA PHE A 43 -22.97 7.25 22.78
C PHE A 43 -22.02 6.28 22.09
N GLN A 44 -20.72 6.49 22.21
CA GLN A 44 -19.72 5.67 21.54
C GLN A 44 -18.53 5.38 22.45
N VAL A 45 -17.91 4.22 22.24
CA VAL A 45 -16.75 3.71 22.94
C VAL A 45 -15.77 3.14 21.93
N HIS A 46 -14.50 3.44 22.16
CA HIS A 46 -13.38 3.07 21.31
C HIS A 46 -12.29 2.39 22.12
N ALA A 47 -11.82 1.25 21.65
CA ALA A 47 -10.67 0.49 22.11
C ALA A 47 -9.74 0.20 20.91
N GLN A 48 -8.49 -0.20 21.13
CA GLN A 48 -7.58 -0.47 20.01
C GLN A 48 -7.64 -1.91 19.50
N GLN A 49 -7.52 -2.89 20.40
CA GLN A 49 -7.30 -4.28 20.01
C GLN A 49 -8.43 -5.20 20.49
N SER A 50 -8.79 -5.08 21.76
CA SER A 50 -9.78 -5.96 22.38
C SER A 50 -11.19 -5.42 22.19
N ASP A 51 -12.10 -6.30 21.81
CA ASP A 51 -13.50 -5.97 21.62
C ASP A 51 -14.16 -5.55 22.95
N VAL A 52 -14.95 -4.48 22.87
CA VAL A 52 -15.78 -4.00 23.96
C VAL A 52 -17.25 -4.23 23.63
N VAL A 53 -18.05 -4.38 24.68
CA VAL A 53 -19.50 -4.50 24.57
C VAL A 53 -20.13 -3.27 25.19
N ILE A 54 -21.02 -2.65 24.44
CA ILE A 54 -21.88 -1.56 24.89
C ILE A 54 -23.33 -2.04 24.84
N SER A 55 -24.15 -1.66 25.81
CA SER A 55 -25.53 -2.13 25.90
C SER A 55 -26.43 -1.11 26.58
N PHE A 56 -27.70 -1.06 26.19
CA PHE A 56 -28.72 -0.35 26.95
C PHE A 56 -29.05 -1.04 28.28
N ASP A 57 -28.94 -2.37 28.30
CA ASP A 57 -29.27 -3.22 29.44
C ASP A 57 -28.02 -3.79 30.12
N LYS A 58 -28.10 -4.06 31.43
CA LYS A 58 -26.99 -4.65 32.19
C LYS A 58 -26.59 -6.03 31.67
N THR A 59 -27.57 -6.79 31.18
CA THR A 59 -27.37 -8.06 30.48
C THR A 59 -27.59 -7.82 28.98
N PRO A 60 -26.54 -7.90 28.14
CA PRO A 60 -26.64 -7.55 26.74
C PRO A 60 -27.49 -8.56 25.96
N SER A 61 -28.41 -8.08 25.12
CA SER A 61 -29.09 -8.86 24.09
C SER A 61 -28.69 -8.37 22.69
N GLY A 62 -28.89 -9.20 21.66
CA GLY A 62 -28.43 -8.89 20.30
C GLY A 62 -29.00 -7.58 19.72
N ASN A 63 -30.23 -7.24 20.08
CA ASN A 63 -30.91 -6.02 19.63
C ASN A 63 -30.63 -4.77 20.50
N SER A 64 -30.04 -4.94 21.70
CA SER A 64 -29.79 -3.84 22.63
C SER A 64 -28.30 -3.59 22.90
N SER A 65 -27.42 -4.34 22.23
CA SER A 65 -25.98 -4.27 22.43
C SER A 65 -25.19 -4.29 21.13
N GLY A 66 -24.02 -3.66 21.18
CA GLY A 66 -23.02 -3.68 20.10
C GLY A 66 -21.70 -4.24 20.61
N ILE A 67 -21.04 -5.06 19.78
CA ILE A 67 -19.76 -5.72 20.11
C ILE A 67 -18.71 -5.35 19.06
N GLY A 68 -17.56 -4.84 19.50
CA GLY A 68 -16.41 -4.52 18.64
C GLY A 68 -15.46 -3.52 19.28
N VAL A 69 -14.35 -3.23 18.61
CA VAL A 69 -13.36 -2.21 19.06
C VAL A 69 -13.89 -0.78 18.99
N ASP A 70 -14.68 -0.45 17.96
CA ASP A 70 -15.34 0.84 17.81
C ASP A 70 -16.85 0.62 17.71
N ARG A 71 -17.58 1.00 18.76
CA ARG A 71 -19.03 0.81 18.82
C ARG A 71 -19.74 1.97 19.48
N GLY A 72 -20.99 2.15 19.09
CA GLY A 72 -21.88 3.12 19.71
C GLY A 72 -23.36 2.77 19.51
N LEU A 73 -24.18 3.47 20.28
CA LEU A 73 -25.62 3.29 20.40
C LEU A 73 -26.31 4.65 20.25
N VAL A 74 -27.49 4.64 19.64
CA VAL A 74 -28.35 5.82 19.54
C VAL A 74 -29.45 5.73 20.60
N SER A 75 -29.46 6.69 21.52
CA SER A 75 -30.55 6.87 22.48
C SER A 75 -31.50 7.96 21.99
N ILE A 76 -32.68 7.55 21.52
CA ILE A 76 -33.79 8.45 21.20
C ILE A 76 -34.47 8.86 22.51
N LEU A 77 -34.55 10.16 22.78
CA LEU A 77 -35.02 10.67 24.06
C LEU A 77 -36.53 10.83 24.11
N ARG A 78 -37.16 10.35 25.19
CA ARG A 78 -38.59 10.62 25.49
C ARG A 78 -38.78 12.08 25.95
N PRO A 79 -39.94 12.74 25.77
CA PRO A 79 -40.12 14.18 26.01
C PRO A 79 -39.59 14.75 27.34
N GLN A 80 -39.65 14.01 28.44
CA GLN A 80 -39.20 14.46 29.78
C GLN A 80 -37.90 13.79 30.27
N GLN A 81 -37.24 13.00 29.42
CA GLN A 81 -36.05 12.23 29.81
C GLN A 81 -34.79 13.09 29.95
N THR A 82 -34.29 13.29 31.16
CA THR A 82 -33.06 14.09 31.40
C THR A 82 -31.82 13.24 31.65
N VAL A 83 -31.97 11.91 31.64
CA VAL A 83 -30.93 10.93 31.98
C VAL A 83 -30.87 9.82 30.93
N CYS A 84 -29.66 9.43 30.56
CA CYS A 84 -29.36 8.24 29.77
C CYS A 84 -28.32 7.38 30.50
N THR A 85 -28.50 6.06 30.39
CA THR A 85 -27.66 5.05 31.03
C THR A 85 -27.26 4.00 30.00
N TRP A 86 -25.99 3.61 30.02
CA TRP A 86 -25.44 2.53 29.21
C TRP A 86 -24.53 1.65 30.06
N TYR A 87 -24.33 0.42 29.63
CA TYR A 87 -23.45 -0.54 30.30
C TYR A 87 -22.29 -0.92 29.39
N LEU A 88 -21.09 -0.87 29.94
CA LEU A 88 -19.82 -1.12 29.26
C LEU A 88 -19.13 -2.32 29.86
N ARG A 89 -18.60 -3.23 29.04
CA ARG A 89 -17.73 -4.32 29.49
C ARG A 89 -16.70 -4.68 28.43
N SER A 90 -15.58 -5.25 28.86
CA SER A 90 -14.63 -5.89 27.96
C SER A 90 -15.06 -7.34 27.69
N LEU A 91 -14.75 -7.89 26.52
CA LEU A 91 -14.79 -9.33 26.30
C LEU A 91 -13.52 -10.04 26.77
N ASP A 92 -12.42 -9.31 26.78
CA ASP A 92 -11.10 -9.79 27.18
C ASP A 92 -10.96 -9.82 28.71
N ALA A 93 -10.19 -10.80 29.21
CA ALA A 93 -9.93 -11.01 30.64
C ALA A 93 -8.98 -9.94 31.22
N GLY A 94 -8.23 -9.25 30.38
CA GLY A 94 -7.39 -8.11 30.74
C GLY A 94 -8.16 -6.79 30.94
N GLN A 95 -7.47 -5.78 31.49
CA GLN A 95 -7.99 -4.41 31.50
C GLN A 95 -7.79 -3.78 30.12
N VAL A 96 -8.88 -3.34 29.50
CA VAL A 96 -8.86 -2.71 28.17
C VAL A 96 -9.00 -1.20 28.33
N LEU A 97 -8.01 -0.43 27.87
CA LEU A 97 -8.12 1.02 27.81
C LEU A 97 -9.11 1.41 26.72
N SER A 98 -10.16 2.11 27.11
CA SER A 98 -11.20 2.58 26.21
C SER A 98 -11.43 4.07 26.37
N THR A 99 -11.90 4.73 25.32
CA THR A 99 -12.37 6.13 25.38
C THR A 99 -13.85 6.17 25.05
N ALA A 100 -14.64 6.76 25.95
CA ALA A 100 -16.07 6.95 25.80
C ALA A 100 -16.41 8.43 25.57
N ILE A 101 -17.41 8.69 24.73
CA ILE A 101 -17.99 10.02 24.50
C ILE A 101 -19.48 9.91 24.19
N SER A 102 -20.20 10.98 24.50
CA SER A 102 -21.59 11.17 24.13
C SER A 102 -21.78 12.47 23.37
N ILE A 103 -22.49 12.41 22.25
CA ILE A 103 -22.69 13.54 21.34
C ILE A 103 -24.20 13.78 21.21
N PRO A 104 -24.71 14.97 21.56
CA PRO A 104 -26.11 15.32 21.42
C PRO A 104 -26.44 15.78 19.99
N TYR A 105 -27.63 15.44 19.52
CA TYR A 105 -28.21 15.91 18.27
C TYR A 105 -29.61 16.50 18.51
N MET A 106 -29.98 17.47 17.68
CA MET A 106 -31.23 18.21 17.74
C MET A 106 -32.25 17.67 16.74
N GLU A 107 -33.48 18.18 16.82
CA GLU A 107 -34.61 17.78 15.97
C GLU A 107 -34.32 17.82 14.46
N LYS A 108 -33.54 18.81 14.01
CA LYS A 108 -33.25 18.96 12.58
C LYS A 108 -32.06 18.13 12.13
N ASP A 109 -31.27 17.58 13.05
CA ASP A 109 -30.09 16.80 12.71
C ASP A 109 -30.52 15.42 12.21
N PRO A 110 -29.96 14.93 11.09
CA PRO A 110 -30.22 13.58 10.62
C PRO A 110 -29.78 12.54 11.67
N ILE A 111 -30.42 11.37 11.65
CA ILE A 111 -30.14 10.29 12.61
C ILE A 111 -29.32 9.20 11.89
N PRO A 112 -28.00 9.07 12.18
CA PRO A 112 -27.15 8.04 11.59
C PRO A 112 -27.74 6.64 11.85
N GLY A 113 -27.85 5.85 10.78
CA GLY A 113 -28.36 4.48 10.89
C GLY A 113 -29.85 4.34 11.18
N GLY A 114 -30.63 5.42 11.16
CA GLY A 114 -32.06 5.40 11.50
C GLY A 114 -32.97 4.65 10.52
N CYS A 115 -32.41 4.14 9.41
CA CYS A 115 -33.08 3.32 8.42
C CYS A 115 -32.31 2.01 8.20
N ASN A 116 -31.93 1.35 9.28
CA ASN A 116 -31.23 0.08 9.23
C ASN A 116 -32.19 -1.08 8.90
N LEU A 117 -31.78 -1.93 7.95
CA LEU A 117 -32.44 -3.18 7.58
C LEU A 117 -31.47 -4.37 7.55
N GLU A 118 -30.17 -4.13 7.76
CA GLU A 118 -29.10 -5.11 7.54
C GLU A 118 -28.44 -5.58 8.84
N PHE A 119 -28.38 -4.73 9.86
CA PHE A 119 -27.68 -5.01 11.12
C PHE A 119 -28.63 -5.24 12.30
N ASP A 120 -28.09 -5.73 13.42
CA ASP A 120 -28.89 -6.19 14.57
C ASP A 120 -29.56 -5.07 15.38
N LEU A 121 -28.99 -3.85 15.36
CA LEU A 121 -29.53 -2.68 16.08
C LEU A 121 -30.65 -2.01 15.26
N GLU A 122 -31.78 -1.67 15.88
CA GLU A 122 -32.88 -0.97 15.18
C GLU A 122 -32.42 0.35 14.54
N VAL A 123 -31.59 1.10 15.25
CA VAL A 123 -30.88 2.28 14.76
C VAL A 123 -29.40 2.00 14.90
N ASP A 124 -28.70 1.84 13.77
CA ASP A 124 -27.30 1.43 13.77
C ASP A 124 -26.34 2.52 13.26
N PRO A 125 -25.76 3.33 14.17
CA PRO A 125 -24.85 4.42 13.83
C PRO A 125 -23.42 3.94 13.50
N ASN A 126 -23.17 2.62 13.52
CA ASN A 126 -21.83 2.06 13.40
C ASN A 126 -21.39 1.94 11.93
N ILE A 127 -20.10 2.17 11.71
CA ILE A 127 -19.44 1.82 10.47
C ILE A 127 -18.81 0.45 10.67
N TYR A 128 -19.19 -0.51 9.85
CA TYR A 128 -18.59 -1.83 9.81
C TYR A 128 -17.42 -1.81 8.84
N LEU A 129 -16.30 -2.37 9.28
CA LEU A 129 -15.06 -2.39 8.53
C LEU A 129 -14.57 -3.83 8.41
N ASP A 130 -14.32 -4.23 7.18
CA ASP A 130 -13.65 -5.47 6.83
C ASP A 130 -12.37 -5.11 6.03
N TYR A 131 -11.28 -5.85 6.20
CA TYR A 131 -10.07 -5.60 5.43
C TYR A 131 -9.40 -6.88 4.94
N THR A 132 -8.69 -6.75 3.82
CA THR A 132 -7.79 -7.76 3.28
C THR A 132 -6.38 -7.16 3.18
N LEU A 133 -5.41 -7.92 2.69
CA LEU A 133 -4.07 -7.39 2.38
C LEU A 133 -4.07 -6.37 1.21
N VAL A 134 -5.18 -6.26 0.49
CA VAL A 134 -5.30 -5.48 -0.75
C VAL A 134 -6.22 -4.28 -0.54
N ASP A 135 -7.40 -4.49 0.03
CA ASP A 135 -8.45 -3.49 0.17
C ASP A 135 -9.15 -3.51 1.53
N THR A 136 -9.58 -2.33 1.96
CA THR A 136 -10.39 -2.10 3.16
C THR A 136 -11.78 -1.67 2.71
N HIS A 137 -12.78 -2.38 3.19
CA HIS A 137 -14.18 -2.18 2.86
C HIS A 137 -14.91 -1.63 4.09
N ILE A 138 -15.59 -0.49 3.92
CA ILE A 138 -16.50 0.03 4.94
C ILE A 138 -17.94 -0.05 4.44
N LYS A 139 -18.86 -0.37 5.34
CA LYS A 139 -20.31 -0.40 5.11
C LYS A 139 -21.03 0.19 6.31
N PHE A 140 -22.15 0.86 6.08
CA PHE A 140 -22.94 1.48 7.15
C PHE A 140 -24.42 1.56 6.77
N ALA A 141 -25.29 1.61 7.77
CA ALA A 141 -26.73 1.70 7.56
C ALA A 141 -27.14 3.10 7.09
N PRO A 142 -28.13 3.25 6.18
CA PRO A 142 -28.66 4.55 5.80
C PRO A 142 -29.24 5.33 6.99
N ALA A 143 -29.09 6.64 6.96
CA ALA A 143 -29.64 7.55 7.95
C ALA A 143 -31.13 7.83 7.71
N ASN A 144 -31.83 8.28 8.75
CA ASN A 144 -33.18 8.85 8.65
C ASN A 144 -33.13 10.37 8.87
N LEU A 145 -34.21 11.06 8.48
CA LEU A 145 -34.39 12.47 8.77
C LEU A 145 -34.55 12.70 10.28
N GLY A 146 -34.10 13.86 10.76
CA GLY A 146 -34.38 14.31 12.11
C GLY A 146 -35.88 14.57 12.32
N TYR A 147 -36.35 14.37 13.55
CA TYR A 147 -37.74 14.61 13.94
C TYR A 147 -37.85 15.12 15.39
N THR A 148 -39.00 15.72 15.70
CA THR A 148 -39.29 16.32 17.02
C THR A 148 -39.24 15.26 18.11
N ARG A 149 -38.79 15.66 19.30
CA ARG A 149 -38.76 14.77 20.47
C ARG A 149 -40.15 14.24 20.80
N GLY A 150 -40.31 12.91 20.78
CA GLY A 150 -41.58 12.23 21.07
C GLY A 150 -42.52 12.09 19.87
N ALA A 151 -42.15 12.57 18.69
CA ALA A 151 -42.84 12.20 17.46
C ALA A 151 -42.36 10.84 16.94
N ASN A 152 -43.15 10.26 16.04
CA ASN A 152 -42.78 9.03 15.35
C ASN A 152 -41.73 9.31 14.27
N PRO A 153 -40.77 8.39 14.06
CA PRO A 153 -39.77 8.55 13.01
C PRO A 153 -40.42 8.61 11.63
N PRO A 154 -39.90 9.45 10.71
CA PRO A 154 -40.31 9.44 9.31
C PRO A 154 -40.10 8.07 8.66
N SER A 155 -40.98 7.68 7.73
CA SER A 155 -40.86 6.41 7.01
C SER A 155 -39.68 6.45 6.03
N CYS A 156 -38.78 5.48 6.16
CA CYS A 156 -37.54 5.38 5.39
C CYS A 156 -37.74 5.31 3.87
N ASP A 157 -38.80 4.66 3.39
CA ASP A 157 -39.01 4.41 1.95
C ASP A 157 -40.34 5.00 1.44
N SER A 158 -40.80 6.11 2.02
CA SER A 158 -42.08 6.75 1.68
C SER A 158 -42.07 7.63 0.40
N GLY A 159 -41.22 7.30 -0.58
CA GLY A 159 -41.04 8.03 -1.85
C GLY A 159 -39.68 8.74 -1.95
N THR A 160 -39.37 9.37 -3.09
CA THR A 160 -38.07 10.04 -3.40
C THR A 160 -38.10 11.57 -3.29
N GLY A 161 -39.18 12.14 -2.76
CA GLY A 161 -39.36 13.59 -2.65
C GLY A 161 -38.54 14.25 -1.53
N GLN A 162 -38.73 15.57 -1.37
CA GLN A 162 -38.01 16.37 -0.35
C GLN A 162 -38.32 15.96 1.10
N SER A 163 -39.43 15.29 1.38
CA SER A 163 -39.78 14.78 2.71
C SER A 163 -39.16 13.42 3.03
N SER A 164 -38.31 12.89 2.14
CA SER A 164 -37.73 11.57 2.27
C SER A 164 -36.24 11.61 2.57
N ARG A 165 -35.73 10.53 3.18
CA ARG A 165 -34.30 10.34 3.46
C ARG A 165 -33.42 10.40 2.22
N TRP A 166 -33.98 10.18 1.04
CA TRP A 166 -33.25 10.25 -0.23
C TRP A 166 -32.66 11.65 -0.49
N ARG A 167 -33.09 12.72 0.18
CA ARG A 167 -32.37 14.01 0.05
C ARG A 167 -30.99 14.03 0.73
N LEU A 168 -30.75 13.12 1.68
CA LEU A 168 -29.54 13.11 2.49
C LEU A 168 -28.32 12.76 1.64
N ARG A 169 -27.18 13.36 1.98
CA ARG A 169 -25.89 13.06 1.35
C ARG A 169 -24.91 12.57 2.40
N TYR A 170 -24.04 11.63 2.01
CA TYR A 170 -23.05 11.05 2.91
C TYR A 170 -21.65 11.42 2.46
N ASP A 171 -20.99 12.25 3.25
CA ASP A 171 -19.60 12.62 3.02
C ASP A 171 -18.69 11.65 3.77
N VAL A 172 -17.88 10.91 3.03
CA VAL A 172 -16.95 9.91 3.60
C VAL A 172 -15.59 10.54 3.79
N TYR A 173 -15.08 10.45 5.01
CA TYR A 173 -13.82 11.02 5.46
C TYR A 173 -12.82 9.92 5.84
N GLN A 174 -11.55 10.21 5.53
CA GLN A 174 -10.40 9.38 5.90
C GLN A 174 -9.41 10.23 6.69
N TYR A 175 -8.81 9.63 7.73
CA TYR A 175 -7.78 10.28 8.54
C TYR A 175 -6.65 9.29 8.86
N PHE A 176 -5.43 9.64 8.47
CA PHE A 176 -4.25 8.80 8.73
C PHE A 176 -3.64 9.11 10.10
N LEU A 177 -3.31 8.07 10.86
CA LEU A 177 -2.52 8.16 12.08
C LEU A 177 -1.04 8.39 11.76
N PRO A 178 -0.23 8.88 12.72
CA PRO A 178 1.21 8.98 12.54
C PRO A 178 1.85 7.64 12.16
N GLU A 179 2.71 7.65 11.14
CA GLU A 179 3.41 6.47 10.64
C GLU A 179 4.27 5.81 11.74
N GLY A 180 4.14 4.48 11.89
CA GLY A 180 4.95 3.69 12.82
C GLY A 180 4.56 3.81 14.30
N ASP A 181 3.55 4.63 14.64
CA ASP A 181 3.04 4.72 16.02
C ASP A 181 1.76 3.89 16.17
N LEU A 182 1.90 2.75 16.86
CA LEU A 182 0.81 1.81 17.14
C LEU A 182 0.29 1.93 18.58
N SER A 183 0.55 3.04 19.28
CA SER A 183 0.16 3.19 20.68
C SER A 183 -1.32 3.50 20.87
N GLU A 184 -1.93 2.88 21.89
CA GLU A 184 -3.35 3.10 22.25
C GLU A 184 -3.64 4.58 22.51
N MET A 185 -2.75 5.27 23.24
CA MET A 185 -2.93 6.67 23.61
C MET A 185 -2.96 7.60 22.39
N VAL A 186 -2.13 7.32 21.37
CA VAL A 186 -2.13 8.09 20.14
C VAL A 186 -3.43 7.86 19.40
N LEU A 187 -3.86 6.60 19.20
CA LEU A 187 -5.17 6.30 18.61
C LEU A 187 -6.29 7.06 19.32
N MET A 188 -6.37 6.97 20.65
CA MET A 188 -7.43 7.62 21.43
C MET A 188 -7.41 9.15 21.25
N SER A 189 -6.23 9.78 21.16
CA SER A 189 -6.13 11.21 20.93
C SER A 189 -6.61 11.64 19.53
N HIS A 190 -6.44 10.77 18.52
CA HIS A 190 -6.81 11.04 17.13
C HIS A 190 -8.27 10.66 16.84
N ILE A 191 -8.85 9.66 17.50
CA ILE A 191 -10.29 9.38 17.47
C ILE A 191 -11.10 10.60 17.90
N ARG A 192 -10.60 11.39 18.88
CA ARG A 192 -11.25 12.64 19.28
C ARG A 192 -11.41 13.64 18.14
N LYS A 193 -10.43 13.68 17.23
CA LYS A 193 -10.46 14.54 16.03
C LYS A 193 -11.45 14.04 14.98
N MET A 194 -11.84 12.78 15.06
CA MET A 194 -12.71 12.10 14.10
C MET A 194 -14.08 11.72 14.67
N SER A 195 -14.50 12.28 15.82
CA SER A 195 -15.78 11.94 16.46
C SER A 195 -16.88 12.97 16.20
N GLU A 196 -16.56 14.26 16.25
CA GLU A 196 -17.53 15.35 16.09
C GLU A 196 -17.49 15.93 14.68
N VAL A 197 -18.65 16.29 14.11
CA VAL A 197 -18.80 16.81 12.74
C VAL A 197 -17.81 17.92 12.41
N GLN A 198 -17.69 18.94 13.26
CA GLN A 198 -16.79 20.08 13.03
C GLN A 198 -15.32 19.65 13.04
N SER A 199 -14.97 18.76 13.97
CA SER A 199 -13.62 18.24 14.13
C SER A 199 -13.23 17.36 12.94
N ILE A 200 -14.14 16.51 12.46
CA ILE A 200 -13.94 15.67 11.27
C ILE A 200 -13.71 16.55 10.04
N ARG A 201 -14.52 17.59 9.84
CA ARG A 201 -14.34 18.53 8.70
C ARG A 201 -13.02 19.29 8.76
N ALA A 202 -12.51 19.58 9.96
CA ALA A 202 -11.27 20.32 10.15
C ALA A 202 -10.01 19.45 9.99
N ASN A 203 -10.09 18.17 10.33
CA ASN A 203 -8.92 17.28 10.39
C ASN A 203 -8.91 16.19 9.32
N GLY A 204 -10.07 15.69 8.90
CA GLY A 204 -10.22 14.59 7.96
C GLY A 204 -10.14 15.05 6.50
N ILE A 205 -9.73 14.13 5.63
CA ILE A 205 -9.74 14.32 4.18
C ILE A 205 -11.07 13.78 3.66
N LYS A 206 -11.86 14.64 3.01
CA LYS A 206 -13.10 14.23 2.34
C LYS A 206 -12.77 13.46 1.07
N MET A 207 -13.11 12.18 1.04
CA MET A 207 -12.80 11.28 -0.08
C MET A 207 -13.86 11.35 -1.17
N LEU A 208 -15.14 11.36 -0.77
CA LEU A 208 -16.26 11.37 -1.70
C LEU A 208 -17.56 11.80 -1.01
N THR A 209 -18.57 12.06 -1.82
CA THR A 209 -19.96 12.22 -1.40
C THR A 209 -20.80 11.14 -2.06
N LEU A 210 -21.50 10.33 -1.27
CA LEU A 210 -22.50 9.37 -1.73
C LEU A 210 -23.88 10.04 -1.76
N THR A 211 -24.63 9.71 -2.81
CA THR A 211 -26.00 10.15 -3.05
C THR A 211 -26.97 8.97 -2.98
N THR A 212 -28.23 9.19 -3.33
CA THR A 212 -29.30 8.18 -3.31
C THR A 212 -29.00 6.94 -4.13
N ASP A 213 -28.36 7.13 -5.26
CA ASP A 213 -28.14 6.09 -6.26
C ASP A 213 -26.90 5.25 -5.92
N ASP A 214 -26.11 5.74 -4.96
CA ASP A 214 -24.91 5.10 -4.49
C ASP A 214 -25.22 4.15 -3.32
N LYS A 215 -24.53 3.02 -3.29
CA LYS A 215 -24.58 2.11 -2.14
C LYS A 215 -23.82 2.72 -0.96
N THR A 216 -24.25 2.43 0.27
CA THR A 216 -23.57 2.84 1.52
C THR A 216 -22.36 1.96 1.83
N ASN A 217 -21.58 1.62 0.79
CA ASN A 217 -20.35 0.86 0.91
C ASN A 217 -19.22 1.47 0.08
N VAL A 218 -18.00 1.44 0.62
CA VAL A 218 -16.83 2.09 0.01
C VAL A 218 -15.60 1.21 0.22
N TYR A 219 -14.74 1.18 -0.79
CA TYR A 219 -13.48 0.44 -0.79
C TYR A 219 -12.29 1.40 -0.80
N PHE A 220 -11.25 1.09 -0.04
CA PHE A 220 -10.00 1.82 0.07
C PHE A 220 -8.81 0.88 -0.11
N SER A 221 -7.67 1.39 -0.56
CA SER A 221 -6.43 0.61 -0.60
C SER A 221 -5.97 0.30 0.83
N SER A 222 -5.67 -0.97 1.12
CA SER A 222 -5.16 -1.35 2.44
C SER A 222 -3.68 -1.02 2.57
N LEU A 223 -3.30 -0.44 3.70
CA LEU A 223 -1.92 -0.09 4.03
C LEU A 223 -1.55 -0.83 5.32
N PRO A 224 -1.02 -2.07 5.23
CA PRO A 224 -0.72 -2.86 6.42
C PRO A 224 0.24 -2.12 7.36
N GLY A 225 -0.13 -2.06 8.63
CA GLY A 225 0.63 -1.39 9.69
C GLY A 225 0.46 0.14 9.75
N GLN A 226 -0.20 0.75 8.76
CA GLN A 226 -0.56 2.16 8.77
C GLN A 226 -1.95 2.33 9.38
N GLY A 227 -2.04 3.09 10.48
CA GLY A 227 -3.31 3.38 11.13
C GLY A 227 -4.17 4.35 10.32
N VAL A 228 -5.45 4.02 10.15
CA VAL A 228 -6.45 4.83 9.45
C VAL A 228 -7.75 4.87 10.25
N ILE A 229 -8.38 6.03 10.33
CA ILE A 229 -9.72 6.24 10.90
C ILE A 229 -10.65 6.67 9.76
N TYR A 230 -11.75 5.95 9.60
CA TYR A 230 -12.83 6.30 8.68
C TYR A 230 -14.00 6.88 9.46
N ASN A 231 -14.64 7.91 8.90
CA ASN A 231 -15.93 8.37 9.39
C ASN A 231 -16.82 8.83 8.22
N VAL A 232 -18.12 8.86 8.45
CA VAL A 232 -19.14 9.33 7.52
C VAL A 232 -19.93 10.45 8.20
N ILE A 233 -20.07 11.57 7.51
CA ILE A 233 -20.98 12.65 7.91
C ILE A 233 -22.21 12.58 7.02
N VAL A 234 -23.37 12.40 7.61
CA VAL A 234 -24.64 12.60 6.91
C VAL A 234 -25.02 14.07 6.98
N TRP A 235 -25.34 14.65 5.84
CA TRP A 235 -25.73 16.06 5.70
C TRP A 235 -27.12 16.18 5.08
N ASP A 236 -27.94 17.03 5.67
CA ASP A 236 -29.25 17.40 5.17
C ASP A 236 -29.18 18.74 4.42
N PRO A 237 -29.35 18.75 3.08
CA PRO A 237 -29.28 19.97 2.30
C PRO A 237 -30.41 20.96 2.58
N LEU A 238 -31.57 20.51 3.08
CA LEU A 238 -32.71 21.39 3.33
C LEU A 238 -32.51 22.21 4.62
N TRP A 239 -32.09 21.54 5.68
CA TRP A 239 -31.94 22.16 7.00
C TRP A 239 -30.51 22.64 7.27
N ASN A 240 -29.58 22.32 6.38
CA ASN A 240 -28.14 22.56 6.54
C ASN A 240 -27.58 22.03 7.88
N SER A 241 -28.13 20.89 8.31
CA SER A 241 -27.75 20.17 9.51
C SER A 241 -26.96 18.92 9.15
N SER A 242 -26.21 18.38 10.12
CA SER A 242 -25.40 17.19 9.86
C SER A 242 -25.10 16.43 11.13
N ALA A 243 -25.00 15.11 11.00
CA ALA A 243 -24.60 14.21 12.06
C ALA A 243 -23.46 13.30 11.59
N ALA A 244 -22.63 12.86 12.53
CA ALA A 244 -21.54 11.93 12.28
C ALA A 244 -21.95 10.51 12.67
N TYR A 245 -21.55 9.55 11.85
CA TYR A 245 -21.49 8.15 12.24
C TYR A 245 -20.35 7.94 13.24
N ILE A 246 -20.30 6.75 13.82
CA ILE A 246 -19.25 6.39 14.76
C ILE A 246 -17.98 6.08 13.96
N PRO A 247 -16.85 6.74 14.28
CA PRO A 247 -15.62 6.48 13.57
C PRO A 247 -15.14 5.05 13.81
N VAL A 248 -14.59 4.43 12.77
CA VAL A 248 -13.98 3.10 12.84
C VAL A 248 -12.52 3.19 12.44
N HIS A 249 -11.64 2.50 13.17
CA HIS A 249 -10.21 2.48 12.89
C HIS A 249 -9.73 1.10 12.43
N THR A 250 -8.63 1.09 11.69
CA THR A 250 -7.92 -0.14 11.32
C THR A 250 -6.44 0.15 11.05
N TYR A 251 -5.61 -0.88 11.21
CA TYR A 251 -4.23 -0.89 10.77
C TYR A 251 -4.02 -1.83 9.56
N ALA A 252 -5.10 -2.42 9.03
CA ALA A 252 -5.07 -3.43 7.97
C ALA A 252 -4.12 -4.62 8.27
N CYS A 253 -3.97 -4.96 9.55
CA CYS A 253 -3.16 -6.05 10.07
C CYS A 253 -3.66 -6.46 11.46
N SER A 254 -3.29 -7.66 11.89
CA SER A 254 -3.59 -8.19 13.22
C SER A 254 -2.46 -7.88 14.21
N PHE A 255 -2.83 -7.54 15.44
CA PHE A 255 -1.88 -7.46 16.57
C PHE A 255 -1.63 -8.82 17.24
N ALA A 256 -2.57 -9.77 17.07
CA ALA A 256 -2.54 -11.06 17.75
C ALA A 256 -1.75 -12.13 16.98
N ASP A 257 -1.60 -11.96 15.67
CA ASP A 257 -0.98 -12.98 14.82
C ASP A 257 0.53 -13.09 15.11
N LEU A 258 1.05 -14.32 15.19
CA LEU A 258 2.48 -14.59 15.39
C LEU A 258 3.33 -14.30 14.13
N VAL A 259 2.69 -14.31 12.95
CA VAL A 259 3.33 -14.11 11.64
C VAL A 259 2.56 -13.01 10.91
N ASP A 260 3.27 -12.06 10.30
CA ASP A 260 2.67 -10.92 9.57
C ASP A 260 1.81 -10.00 10.46
N ASN A 261 2.27 -9.75 11.68
CA ASN A 261 1.65 -8.78 12.59
C ASN A 261 1.91 -7.32 12.19
N CYS A 262 1.18 -6.41 12.82
CA CYS A 262 1.35 -4.96 12.60
C CYS A 262 2.74 -4.40 12.91
N THR A 263 3.56 -5.11 13.68
CA THR A 263 4.92 -4.66 14.02
C THR A 263 5.96 -5.08 12.98
N SER A 264 5.65 -6.10 12.16
CA SER A 264 6.53 -6.60 11.11
C SER A 264 6.21 -5.94 9.77
N LEU A 265 6.92 -4.85 9.46
CA LEU A 265 6.74 -4.06 8.24
C LEU A 265 6.87 -4.86 6.92
N SER A 266 7.76 -5.84 6.89
CA SER A 266 7.95 -6.71 5.72
C SER A 266 8.64 -8.02 6.08
N LYS A 267 8.38 -9.07 5.28
CA LYS A 267 9.02 -10.39 5.44
C LYS A 267 10.52 -10.30 5.22
N LEU A 268 11.26 -11.18 5.89
CA LEU A 268 12.72 -11.25 5.73
C LEU A 268 13.14 -11.51 4.28
N SER A 269 12.39 -12.33 3.55
CA SER A 269 12.60 -12.61 2.12
C SER A 269 12.50 -11.34 1.27
N THR A 270 11.48 -10.51 1.51
CA THR A 270 11.27 -9.21 0.86
C THR A 270 12.42 -8.25 1.15
N LYS A 271 12.86 -8.16 2.42
CA LYS A 271 13.99 -7.34 2.85
C LYS A 271 15.27 -7.72 2.11
N VAL A 272 15.61 -9.02 2.07
CA VAL A 272 16.81 -9.52 1.38
C VAL A 272 16.73 -9.25 -0.13
N PHE A 273 15.58 -9.50 -0.75
CA PHE A 273 15.38 -9.26 -2.18
C PHE A 273 15.55 -7.78 -2.55
N PHE A 274 14.84 -6.88 -1.90
CA PHE A 274 14.89 -5.46 -2.25
C PHE A 274 16.21 -4.79 -1.86
N THR A 275 16.89 -5.24 -0.80
CA THR A 275 18.23 -4.73 -0.48
C THR A 275 19.28 -5.12 -1.52
N ALA A 276 19.32 -6.39 -1.93
CA ALA A 276 20.19 -6.84 -3.02
C ALA A 276 19.88 -6.09 -4.33
N PHE A 277 18.59 -5.92 -4.62
CA PHE A 277 18.12 -5.18 -5.79
C PHE A 277 18.50 -3.69 -5.74
N ALA A 278 18.44 -3.05 -4.57
CA ALA A 278 18.85 -1.67 -4.37
C ALA A 278 20.36 -1.46 -4.49
N VAL A 279 21.20 -2.43 -4.09
CA VAL A 279 22.65 -2.35 -4.33
C VAL A 279 22.96 -2.33 -5.83
N LEU A 280 22.28 -3.20 -6.60
CA LEU A 280 22.40 -3.22 -8.06
C LEU A 280 21.81 -1.95 -8.69
N GLY A 281 20.69 -1.45 -8.18
CA GLY A 281 20.06 -0.20 -8.60
C GLY A 281 20.89 1.04 -8.32
N LEU A 282 21.59 1.09 -7.18
CA LEU A 282 22.51 2.18 -6.85
C LEU A 282 23.73 2.16 -7.78
N PHE A 283 24.26 0.98 -8.10
CA PHE A 283 25.34 0.84 -9.07
C PHE A 283 24.89 1.33 -10.46
N THR A 284 23.72 0.92 -10.94
CA THR A 284 23.18 1.36 -12.23
C THR A 284 22.83 2.85 -12.24
N CYS A 285 22.40 3.42 -11.11
CA CYS A 285 22.12 4.86 -10.96
C CYS A 285 23.35 5.75 -11.25
N PHE A 286 24.56 5.34 -10.86
CA PHE A 286 25.78 6.13 -11.08
C PHE A 286 26.63 5.69 -12.27
N PHE A 287 26.53 4.42 -12.68
CA PHE A 287 27.41 3.82 -13.67
C PHE A 287 26.69 3.06 -14.79
N GLY A 288 25.35 3.14 -14.87
CA GLY A 288 24.53 2.36 -15.79
C GLY A 288 24.94 2.53 -17.25
N HIS A 289 25.02 3.77 -17.74
CA HIS A 289 25.37 4.01 -19.15
C HIS A 289 26.77 3.48 -19.51
N ARG A 290 27.76 3.67 -18.62
CA ARG A 290 29.14 3.18 -18.82
C ARG A 290 29.19 1.65 -18.87
N PHE A 291 28.49 0.99 -17.96
CA PHE A 291 28.38 -0.46 -17.91
C PHE A 291 27.09 -0.92 -18.58
N TRP A 292 26.98 -0.62 -19.87
CA TRP A 292 25.79 -0.91 -20.70
C TRP A 292 25.23 -2.32 -20.55
N LYS A 293 26.10 -3.34 -20.44
CA LYS A 293 25.67 -4.74 -20.24
C LYS A 293 24.94 -4.94 -18.91
N THR A 294 25.42 -4.32 -17.84
CA THR A 294 24.82 -4.41 -16.51
C THR A 294 23.50 -3.67 -16.45
N ASP A 295 23.43 -2.50 -17.10
CA ASP A 295 22.20 -1.70 -17.22
C ASP A 295 21.11 -2.46 -17.99
N LEU A 296 21.46 -3.07 -19.13
CA LEU A 296 20.55 -3.96 -19.85
C LEU A 296 20.11 -5.17 -19.04
N PHE A 297 21.02 -5.81 -18.32
CA PHE A 297 20.67 -6.91 -17.42
C PHE A 297 19.64 -6.46 -16.37
N PHE A 298 19.87 -5.30 -15.75
CA PHE A 298 19.00 -4.74 -14.71
C PHE A 298 17.61 -4.37 -15.25
N MET A 299 17.54 -3.68 -16.39
CA MET A 299 16.25 -3.32 -17.00
C MET A 299 15.49 -4.55 -17.50
N GLY A 300 16.19 -5.53 -18.09
CA GLY A 300 15.60 -6.81 -18.47
C GLY A 300 15.11 -7.62 -17.28
N PHE A 301 15.84 -7.56 -16.15
CA PHE A 301 15.43 -8.16 -14.88
C PHE A 301 14.12 -7.56 -14.38
N ILE A 302 13.98 -6.23 -14.37
CA ILE A 302 12.75 -5.55 -13.93
C ILE A 302 11.55 -5.99 -14.75
N VAL A 303 11.67 -5.96 -16.08
CA VAL A 303 10.58 -6.30 -17.00
C VAL A 303 10.14 -7.74 -16.79
N ALA A 304 11.08 -8.69 -16.83
CA ALA A 304 10.76 -10.10 -16.67
C ALA A 304 10.24 -10.40 -15.26
N ALA A 305 10.87 -9.86 -14.20
CA ALA A 305 10.41 -10.05 -12.83
C ALA A 305 8.97 -9.56 -12.66
N PHE A 306 8.62 -8.38 -13.18
CA PHE A 306 7.26 -7.85 -13.09
C PHE A 306 6.23 -8.77 -13.75
N PHE A 307 6.44 -9.13 -15.03
CA PHE A 307 5.50 -9.98 -15.76
C PHE A 307 5.38 -11.38 -15.18
N PHE A 308 6.51 -12.01 -14.81
CA PHE A 308 6.49 -13.35 -14.22
C PHE A 308 5.92 -13.36 -12.81
N PHE A 309 6.15 -12.31 -11.99
CA PHE A 309 5.51 -12.20 -10.69
C PHE A 309 3.98 -12.15 -10.84
N VAL A 310 3.47 -11.35 -11.78
CA VAL A 310 2.04 -11.29 -12.09
C VAL A 310 1.53 -12.64 -12.57
N PHE A 311 2.21 -13.25 -13.55
CA PHE A 311 1.81 -14.54 -14.12
C PHE A 311 1.77 -15.65 -13.06
N ILE A 312 2.83 -15.80 -12.27
CA ILE A 312 2.91 -16.82 -11.22
C ILE A 312 1.82 -16.58 -10.17
N THR A 313 1.58 -15.32 -9.75
CA THR A 313 0.53 -15.01 -8.77
C THR A 313 -0.87 -15.34 -9.27
N ARG A 314 -1.16 -15.07 -10.55
CA ARG A 314 -2.50 -15.26 -11.13
C ARG A 314 -2.79 -16.72 -11.44
N VAL A 315 -1.76 -17.50 -11.79
CA VAL A 315 -1.91 -18.88 -12.28
C VAL A 315 -1.66 -19.91 -11.18
N THR A 316 -0.86 -19.58 -10.16
CA THR A 316 -0.44 -20.55 -9.12
C THR A 316 -0.81 -20.07 -7.71
N GLY A 317 -1.15 -21.03 -6.84
CA GLY A 317 -1.37 -20.79 -5.41
C GLY A 317 -0.09 -20.94 -4.56
N LEU A 318 1.08 -20.66 -5.14
CA LEU A 318 2.37 -20.83 -4.43
C LEU A 318 2.52 -19.82 -3.30
N GLY A 319 3.18 -20.26 -2.21
CA GLY A 319 3.52 -19.37 -1.10
C GLY A 319 4.39 -18.18 -1.53
N TYR A 320 4.29 -17.08 -0.78
CA TYR A 320 4.94 -15.81 -1.10
C TYR A 320 6.45 -15.95 -1.37
N ASP A 321 7.17 -16.68 -0.50
CA ASP A 321 8.62 -16.82 -0.60
C ASP A 321 9.05 -17.60 -1.85
N VAL A 322 8.33 -18.68 -2.17
CA VAL A 322 8.58 -19.48 -3.38
C VAL A 322 8.32 -18.65 -4.63
N ARG A 323 7.22 -17.88 -4.64
CA ARG A 323 6.91 -16.95 -5.73
C ARG A 323 8.01 -15.91 -5.92
N LEU A 324 8.54 -15.34 -4.83
CA LEU A 324 9.60 -14.34 -4.89
C LEU A 324 10.90 -14.93 -5.47
N ILE A 325 11.27 -16.16 -5.08
CA ILE A 325 12.43 -16.87 -5.62
C ILE A 325 12.26 -17.14 -7.12
N LEU A 326 11.11 -17.66 -7.55
CA LEU A 326 10.84 -17.91 -8.97
C LEU A 326 10.86 -16.63 -9.79
N THR A 327 10.35 -15.54 -9.23
CA THR A 327 10.40 -14.20 -9.83
C THR A 327 11.84 -13.72 -10.00
N ALA A 328 12.69 -13.92 -9.00
CA ALA A 328 14.11 -13.57 -9.09
C ALA A 328 14.82 -14.37 -10.19
N VAL A 329 14.56 -15.69 -10.27
CA VAL A 329 15.11 -16.56 -11.34
C VAL A 329 14.64 -16.10 -12.71
N ALA A 330 13.34 -15.84 -12.88
CA ALA A 330 12.79 -15.34 -14.14
C ALA A 330 13.37 -13.97 -14.53
N GLY A 331 13.58 -13.09 -13.55
CA GLY A 331 14.28 -11.82 -13.72
C GLY A 331 15.71 -12.01 -14.24
N VAL A 332 16.49 -12.91 -13.64
CA VAL A 332 17.86 -13.21 -14.10
C VAL A 332 17.84 -13.71 -15.54
N VAL A 333 16.93 -14.63 -15.88
CA VAL A 333 16.76 -15.13 -17.25
C VAL A 333 16.39 -13.98 -18.20
N GLY A 334 15.46 -13.11 -17.84
CA GLY A 334 15.07 -11.95 -18.64
C GLY A 334 16.20 -10.96 -18.88
N GLY A 335 16.99 -10.66 -17.85
CA GLY A 335 18.19 -9.83 -17.95
C GLY A 335 19.22 -10.44 -18.90
N LEU A 336 19.51 -11.74 -18.78
CA LEU A 336 20.42 -12.45 -19.68
C LEU A 336 19.91 -12.49 -21.12
N LEU A 337 18.60 -12.66 -21.33
CA LEU A 337 17.98 -12.63 -22.65
C LEU A 337 18.10 -11.26 -23.31
N LEU A 338 17.88 -10.17 -22.57
CA LEU A 338 18.01 -8.82 -23.12
C LEU A 338 19.47 -8.50 -23.50
N VAL A 339 20.42 -8.86 -22.64
CA VAL A 339 21.87 -8.75 -22.95
C VAL A 339 22.25 -9.63 -24.14
N GLY A 340 21.76 -10.86 -24.20
CA GLY A 340 22.01 -11.80 -25.30
C GLY A 340 21.43 -11.31 -26.63
N SER A 341 20.23 -10.73 -26.60
CA SER A 341 19.59 -10.10 -27.75
C SER A 341 20.42 -8.92 -28.27
N TRP A 342 20.83 -8.02 -27.38
CA TRP A 342 21.75 -6.93 -27.74
C TRP A 342 23.06 -7.47 -28.32
N TRP A 343 23.64 -8.50 -27.69
CA TRP A 343 24.90 -9.08 -28.14
C TRP A 343 24.78 -9.66 -29.55
N ARG A 344 23.67 -10.36 -29.84
CA ARG A 344 23.43 -11.07 -31.10
C ARG A 344 23.04 -10.14 -32.25
N PHE A 345 22.16 -9.16 -32.00
CA PHE A 345 21.55 -8.31 -33.03
C PHE A 345 22.17 -6.91 -33.10
N GLY A 346 22.86 -6.45 -32.05
CA GLY A 346 23.47 -5.12 -32.00
C GLY A 346 22.49 -3.94 -32.07
N SER A 347 21.18 -4.19 -31.99
CA SER A 347 20.15 -3.16 -32.12
C SER A 347 20.03 -2.34 -30.84
N VAL A 348 20.63 -1.13 -30.86
CA VAL A 348 20.56 -0.19 -29.74
C VAL A 348 19.14 0.34 -29.54
N LEU A 349 18.42 0.64 -30.63
CA LEU A 349 17.08 1.23 -30.56
C LEU A 349 16.08 0.32 -29.85
N LEU A 350 16.10 -0.99 -30.13
CA LEU A 350 15.20 -1.94 -29.47
C LEU A 350 15.50 -2.04 -27.98
N CYS A 351 16.76 -2.12 -27.61
CA CYS A 351 17.18 -2.19 -26.21
C CYS A 351 16.80 -0.91 -25.45
N VAL A 352 17.07 0.25 -26.03
CA VAL A 352 16.74 1.55 -25.43
C VAL A 352 15.23 1.78 -25.38
N PHE A 353 14.46 1.22 -26.31
CA PHE A 353 13.00 1.21 -26.21
C PHE A 353 12.52 0.46 -24.96
N VAL A 354 13.07 -0.73 -24.67
CA VAL A 354 12.75 -1.47 -23.43
C VAL A 354 13.12 -0.65 -22.18
N VAL A 355 14.30 -0.02 -22.18
CA VAL A 355 14.71 0.87 -21.08
C VAL A 355 13.74 2.05 -20.91
N GLY A 356 13.33 2.66 -22.02
CA GLY A 356 12.37 3.76 -22.03
C GLY A 356 10.99 3.35 -21.53
N VAL A 357 10.53 2.14 -21.85
CA VAL A 357 9.27 1.58 -21.33
C VAL A 357 9.34 1.41 -19.81
N VAL A 358 10.47 1.00 -19.23
CA VAL A 358 10.61 0.90 -17.76
C VAL A 358 10.52 2.28 -17.11
N LEU A 359 11.21 3.29 -17.65
CA LEU A 359 11.09 4.66 -17.15
C LEU A 359 9.67 5.22 -17.36
N GLY A 360 9.05 4.93 -18.49
CA GLY A 360 7.68 5.31 -18.81
C GLY A 360 6.66 4.66 -17.87
N PHE A 361 6.85 3.38 -17.53
CA PHE A 361 6.03 2.69 -16.54
C PHE A 361 6.13 3.36 -15.17
N LEU A 362 7.34 3.70 -14.71
CA LEU A 362 7.53 4.40 -13.44
C LEU A 362 6.89 5.80 -13.48
N SER A 363 7.08 6.53 -14.58
CA SER A 363 6.51 7.87 -14.77
C SER A 363 4.97 7.85 -14.78
N SER A 364 4.37 6.88 -15.47
CA SER A 364 2.92 6.65 -15.47
C SER A 364 2.42 6.29 -14.06
N SER A 365 3.14 5.39 -13.37
CA SER A 365 2.82 5.01 -11.99
C SER A 365 2.83 6.21 -11.05
N THR A 366 3.84 7.09 -11.15
CA THR A 366 3.90 8.35 -10.38
C THR A 366 2.74 9.29 -10.71
N LEU A 367 2.34 9.39 -11.98
CA LEU A 367 1.20 10.22 -12.38
C LEU A 367 -0.11 9.74 -11.75
N PHE A 368 -0.38 8.43 -11.81
CA PHE A 368 -1.60 7.83 -11.24
C PHE A 368 -1.58 7.72 -9.72
N PHE A 369 -0.42 7.80 -9.08
CA PHE A 369 -0.29 7.92 -7.63
C PHE A 369 -0.72 9.30 -7.11
N THR A 370 -0.76 10.32 -7.96
CA THR A 370 -1.33 11.62 -7.59
C THR A 370 -2.87 11.55 -7.53
N PRO A 371 -3.58 12.54 -6.96
CA PRO A 371 -5.04 12.58 -6.94
C PRO A 371 -5.72 12.49 -8.32
N LEU A 372 -4.96 12.59 -9.42
CA LEU A 372 -5.44 12.32 -10.77
C LEU A 372 -5.92 10.86 -10.94
N GLY A 373 -5.31 9.90 -10.25
CA GLY A 373 -5.69 8.48 -10.36
C GLY A 373 -7.05 8.13 -9.74
N ASP A 374 -7.52 8.92 -8.77
CA ASP A 374 -8.77 8.67 -8.03
C ASP A 374 -10.03 9.20 -8.73
N TYR A 375 -9.89 9.82 -9.91
CA TYR A 375 -11.05 10.28 -10.67
C TYR A 375 -11.95 9.11 -11.08
N ARG A 376 -13.27 9.36 -11.05
CA ARG A 376 -14.30 8.35 -11.37
C ARG A 376 -14.08 7.67 -12.74
N VAL A 377 -13.52 8.39 -13.71
CA VAL A 377 -13.23 7.88 -15.06
C VAL A 377 -12.22 6.72 -15.03
N PHE A 378 -11.23 6.75 -14.13
CA PHE A 378 -10.18 5.74 -14.03
C PHE A 378 -10.57 4.51 -13.21
N ARG A 379 -11.83 4.44 -12.73
CA ARG A 379 -12.39 3.20 -12.16
C ARG A 379 -12.73 2.18 -13.22
N ASP A 380 -12.93 2.60 -14.46
CA ASP A 380 -13.01 1.66 -15.58
C ASP A 380 -11.60 1.15 -15.91
N ASP A 381 -11.42 -0.18 -15.84
CA ASP A 381 -10.12 -0.80 -16.08
C ASP A 381 -9.63 -0.63 -17.51
N VAL A 382 -10.52 -0.64 -18.50
CA VAL A 382 -10.11 -0.45 -19.90
C VAL A 382 -9.57 0.97 -20.08
N VAL A 383 -10.28 1.96 -19.56
CA VAL A 383 -9.86 3.37 -19.65
C VAL A 383 -8.54 3.56 -18.91
N PHE A 384 -8.40 3.00 -17.71
CA PHE A 384 -7.15 3.09 -16.95
C PHE A 384 -5.97 2.44 -17.68
N TRP A 385 -6.08 1.20 -18.15
CA TRP A 385 -4.96 0.51 -18.79
C TRP A 385 -4.56 1.14 -20.12
N VAL A 386 -5.52 1.61 -20.92
CA VAL A 386 -5.23 2.33 -22.17
C VAL A 386 -4.52 3.66 -21.89
N THR A 387 -5.01 4.44 -20.92
CA THR A 387 -4.36 5.71 -20.56
C THR A 387 -2.99 5.49 -19.93
N PHE A 388 -2.86 4.55 -19.00
CA PHE A 388 -1.60 4.17 -18.37
C PHE A 388 -0.54 3.73 -19.40
N THR A 389 -0.91 2.85 -20.33
CA THR A 389 0.01 2.38 -21.37
C THR A 389 0.37 3.48 -22.36
N SER A 390 -0.56 4.36 -22.72
CA SER A 390 -0.28 5.50 -23.58
C SER A 390 0.74 6.45 -22.94
N VAL A 391 0.58 6.80 -21.66
CA VAL A 391 1.52 7.65 -20.92
C VAL A 391 2.89 6.97 -20.80
N ALA A 392 2.91 5.66 -20.52
CA ALA A 392 4.16 4.91 -20.46
C ALA A 392 4.91 4.86 -21.81
N LEU A 393 4.21 4.81 -22.94
CA LEU A 393 4.81 4.78 -24.28
C LEU A 393 5.25 6.17 -24.78
N ILE A 394 4.69 7.27 -24.26
CA ILE A 394 5.12 8.62 -24.63
C ILE A 394 6.61 8.83 -24.29
N VAL A 395 7.09 8.32 -23.16
CA VAL A 395 8.49 8.47 -22.73
C VAL A 395 9.49 7.92 -23.76
N PRO A 396 9.46 6.63 -24.15
CA PRO A 396 10.38 6.13 -25.16
C PRO A 396 10.22 6.83 -26.51
N VAL A 397 9.00 7.21 -26.91
CA VAL A 397 8.73 7.90 -28.19
C VAL A 397 9.36 9.29 -28.24
N LEU A 398 9.23 10.09 -27.17
CA LEU A 398 9.79 11.43 -27.09
C LEU A 398 11.32 11.43 -27.19
N PHE A 399 11.97 10.40 -26.66
CA PHE A 399 13.43 10.30 -26.64
C PHE A 399 14.02 9.38 -27.72
N VAL A 400 13.25 8.98 -28.75
CA VAL A 400 13.78 8.18 -29.89
C VAL A 400 14.97 8.88 -30.56
N GLY A 401 14.94 10.21 -30.68
CA GLY A 401 16.03 10.99 -31.26
C GLY A 401 17.27 11.12 -30.36
N CYS A 402 17.13 10.84 -29.07
CA CYS A 402 18.17 11.02 -28.05
C CYS A 402 18.32 9.79 -27.13
N PRO A 403 18.62 8.60 -27.69
CA PRO A 403 18.61 7.33 -26.94
C PRO A 403 19.59 7.32 -25.77
N ARG A 404 20.71 8.04 -25.90
CA ARG A 404 21.70 8.21 -24.83
C ARG A 404 21.12 8.92 -23.61
N ILE A 405 20.40 10.02 -23.83
CA ILE A 405 19.78 10.80 -22.74
C ILE A 405 18.72 9.95 -22.05
N LEU A 406 17.88 9.25 -22.83
CA LEU A 406 16.88 8.33 -22.27
C LEU A 406 17.50 7.29 -21.34
N ASN A 407 18.62 6.69 -21.76
CA ASN A 407 19.27 5.68 -20.97
C ASN A 407 19.85 6.20 -19.66
N ILE A 408 20.48 7.37 -19.71
CA ILE A 408 21.03 8.03 -18.52
C ILE A 408 19.92 8.43 -17.55
N LEU A 409 18.81 8.96 -18.06
CA LEU A 409 17.63 9.29 -17.25
C LEU A 409 17.00 8.05 -16.62
N ALA A 410 16.79 7.00 -17.41
CA ALA A 410 16.18 5.76 -16.94
C ALA A 410 17.04 5.09 -15.87
N SER A 411 18.33 4.91 -16.11
CA SER A 411 19.24 4.29 -15.14
C SER A 411 19.33 5.10 -13.84
N GLY A 412 19.40 6.44 -13.91
CA GLY A 412 19.42 7.31 -12.73
C GLY A 412 18.11 7.29 -11.92
N ILE A 413 16.97 7.47 -12.58
CA ILE A 413 15.66 7.58 -11.90
C ILE A 413 15.16 6.21 -11.42
N VAL A 414 15.20 5.18 -12.28
CA VAL A 414 14.75 3.83 -11.93
C VAL A 414 15.71 3.19 -10.93
N GLY A 415 17.03 3.33 -11.14
CA GLY A 415 18.05 2.82 -10.22
C GLY A 415 17.91 3.42 -8.82
N SER A 416 17.74 4.74 -8.70
CA SER A 416 17.50 5.39 -7.41
C SER A 416 16.16 5.02 -6.77
N TYR A 417 15.10 4.79 -7.54
CA TYR A 417 13.81 4.35 -7.02
C TYR A 417 13.89 2.97 -6.34
N THR A 418 14.77 2.07 -6.79
CA THR A 418 14.96 0.78 -6.09
C THR A 418 15.48 0.94 -4.66
N VAL A 419 16.23 2.02 -4.38
CA VAL A 419 16.67 2.35 -3.02
C VAL A 419 15.48 2.75 -2.16
N VAL A 420 14.50 3.48 -2.72
CA VAL A 420 13.23 3.81 -2.06
C VAL A 420 12.47 2.53 -1.69
N LEU A 421 12.37 1.58 -2.63
CA LEU A 421 11.73 0.28 -2.38
C LEU A 421 12.43 -0.52 -1.27
N ALA A 422 13.76 -0.47 -1.19
CA ALA A 422 14.50 -1.10 -0.10
C ALA A 422 14.25 -0.40 1.24
N ILE A 423 14.29 0.93 1.29
CA ILE A 423 14.00 1.70 2.51
C ILE A 423 12.59 1.39 3.02
N ALA A 424 11.61 1.27 2.12
CA ALA A 424 10.23 0.93 2.46
C ALA A 424 10.07 -0.45 3.14
N CYS A 425 11.07 -1.33 3.03
CA CYS A 425 11.05 -2.60 3.75
C CYS A 425 11.44 -2.46 5.24
N TYR A 426 12.06 -1.34 5.62
CA TYR A 426 12.55 -1.08 6.99
C TYR A 426 11.88 0.11 7.68
N VAL A 427 11.34 1.06 6.90
CA VAL A 427 10.68 2.28 7.40
C VAL A 427 9.34 2.44 6.70
N TYR A 428 8.30 2.82 7.45
CA TYR A 428 7.00 3.16 6.87
C TYR A 428 7.16 4.35 5.89
N THR A 429 6.71 4.15 4.65
CA THR A 429 6.63 5.19 3.63
C THR A 429 5.54 4.84 2.62
N SER A 430 4.84 5.86 2.14
CA SER A 430 3.85 5.74 1.08
C SER A 430 4.48 5.60 -0.31
N LEU A 431 5.76 5.94 -0.49
CA LEU A 431 6.39 6.01 -1.82
C LEU A 431 6.54 4.66 -2.52
N ALA A 432 6.58 3.55 -1.79
CA ALA A 432 6.58 2.22 -2.42
C ALA A 432 5.25 1.90 -3.12
N TYR A 433 4.15 2.54 -2.69
CA TYR A 433 2.83 2.33 -3.27
C TYR A 433 2.68 2.90 -4.68
N ILE A 434 3.60 3.77 -5.13
CA ILE A 434 3.70 4.20 -6.53
C ILE A 434 3.64 2.99 -7.47
N THR A 435 4.45 1.96 -7.22
CA THR A 435 4.44 0.73 -8.03
C THR A 435 3.57 -0.38 -7.47
N LEU A 436 3.36 -0.44 -6.15
CA LEU A 436 2.56 -1.51 -5.54
C LEU A 436 1.07 -1.38 -5.86
N ASP A 437 0.51 -0.17 -5.99
CA ASP A 437 -0.91 0.00 -6.33
C ASP A 437 -1.20 -0.44 -7.76
N VAL A 438 -0.28 -0.15 -8.70
CA VAL A 438 -0.37 -0.70 -10.07
C VAL A 438 -0.32 -2.23 -10.02
N LEU A 439 0.61 -2.80 -9.24
CA LEU A 439 0.72 -4.25 -9.07
C LEU A 439 -0.56 -4.86 -8.47
N ARG A 440 -1.13 -4.23 -7.42
CA ARG A 440 -2.41 -4.64 -6.80
C ARG A 440 -3.54 -4.61 -7.80
N ARG A 441 -3.62 -3.58 -8.64
CA ARG A 441 -4.64 -3.48 -9.70
C ARG A 441 -4.50 -4.56 -10.76
N VAL A 442 -3.28 -4.93 -11.15
CA VAL A 442 -3.06 -6.04 -12.09
C VAL A 442 -3.46 -7.38 -11.46
N LEU A 443 -3.25 -7.55 -10.15
CA LEU A 443 -3.48 -8.82 -9.46
C LEU A 443 -4.93 -9.03 -9.02
N ASN A 444 -5.65 -7.95 -8.68
CA ASN A 444 -7.02 -8.02 -8.17
C ASN A 444 -7.98 -7.21 -9.05
N ASN A 445 -8.94 -7.92 -9.65
CA ASN A 445 -9.94 -7.34 -10.54
C ASN A 445 -10.87 -6.32 -9.84
N TYR A 446 -11.01 -6.37 -8.52
CA TYR A 446 -11.90 -5.49 -7.77
C TYR A 446 -11.21 -4.22 -7.23
N PHE A 447 -9.89 -4.14 -7.34
CA PHE A 447 -9.11 -3.00 -6.83
C PHE A 447 -9.42 -1.70 -7.57
N SER A 448 -9.99 -1.77 -8.78
CA SER A 448 -10.46 -0.60 -9.53
C SER A 448 -11.53 0.24 -8.81
N ARG A 449 -12.17 -0.32 -7.79
CA ARG A 449 -13.17 0.35 -6.94
C ARG A 449 -12.55 1.05 -5.72
N ALA A 450 -11.31 0.72 -5.39
CA ALA A 450 -10.65 1.22 -4.19
C ALA A 450 -10.04 2.61 -4.44
N TYR A 451 -10.20 3.51 -3.47
CA TYR A 451 -9.47 4.79 -3.47
C TYR A 451 -8.04 4.54 -2.99
N THR A 452 -7.04 5.08 -3.70
CA THR A 452 -5.61 4.83 -3.48
C THR A 452 -4.90 5.96 -2.73
N ASN A 453 -5.64 6.76 -1.98
CA ASN A 453 -5.05 7.82 -1.17
C ASN A 453 -4.14 7.26 -0.08
N VAL A 454 -3.00 7.91 0.11
CA VAL A 454 -1.94 7.49 1.04
C VAL A 454 -1.53 8.65 1.95
N PRO A 455 -1.02 8.37 3.16
CA PRO A 455 -0.46 9.43 3.99
C PRO A 455 0.77 10.03 3.30
N PHE A 456 0.90 11.36 3.36
CA PHE A 456 2.12 12.04 2.96
C PHE A 456 2.73 12.73 4.18
N GLN A 457 3.54 12.00 4.94
CA GLN A 457 4.07 12.41 6.23
C GLN A 457 5.57 12.73 6.17
N ARG A 458 6.17 13.01 7.34
CA ARG A 458 7.58 13.44 7.45
C ARG A 458 8.55 12.45 6.78
N ASN A 459 8.35 11.15 6.96
CA ASN A 459 9.23 10.15 6.35
C ASN A 459 9.18 10.22 4.82
N ASP A 460 8.00 10.42 4.25
CA ASP A 460 7.84 10.56 2.80
C ASP A 460 8.55 11.80 2.26
N PHE A 461 8.47 12.94 2.94
CA PHE A 461 9.22 14.14 2.54
C PHE A 461 10.74 13.89 2.55
N ILE A 462 11.24 13.19 3.57
CA ILE A 462 12.66 12.84 3.69
C ILE A 462 13.06 11.88 2.56
N ILE A 463 12.31 10.81 2.34
CA ILE A 463 12.63 9.78 1.35
C ILE A 463 12.46 10.32 -0.06
N LEU A 464 11.46 11.17 -0.33
CA LEU A 464 11.29 11.87 -1.60
C LEU A 464 12.50 12.78 -1.89
N SER A 465 12.99 13.50 -0.87
CA SER A 465 14.18 14.33 -1.00
C SER A 465 15.43 13.49 -1.29
N VAL A 466 15.59 12.36 -0.60
CA VAL A 466 16.67 11.39 -0.86
C VAL A 466 16.59 10.85 -2.27
N TRP A 467 15.40 10.46 -2.74
CA TRP A 467 15.19 9.96 -4.09
C TRP A 467 15.55 11.01 -5.15
N ALA A 468 15.08 12.25 -4.98
CA ALA A 468 15.39 13.35 -5.89
C ALA A 468 16.91 13.63 -5.94
N MET A 469 17.58 13.67 -4.78
CA MET A 469 19.03 13.88 -4.71
C MET A 469 19.81 12.74 -5.35
N LEU A 470 19.43 11.48 -5.13
CA LEU A 470 20.05 10.32 -5.76
C LEU A 470 19.85 10.33 -7.28
N ALA A 471 18.63 10.61 -7.75
CA ALA A 471 18.33 10.69 -9.19
C ALA A 471 19.13 11.80 -9.87
N LEU A 472 19.12 13.02 -9.33
CA LEU A 472 19.83 14.17 -9.89
C LEU A 472 21.34 13.97 -9.86
N SER A 473 21.89 13.45 -8.75
CA SER A 473 23.32 13.16 -8.67
C SER A 473 23.74 12.04 -9.63
N GLY A 474 22.97 10.96 -9.74
CA GLY A 474 23.20 9.88 -10.70
C GLY A 474 23.21 10.37 -12.14
N VAL A 475 22.15 11.09 -12.55
CA VAL A 475 22.03 11.67 -13.90
C VAL A 475 23.18 12.64 -14.19
N THR A 476 23.49 13.56 -13.28
CA THR A 476 24.56 14.55 -13.52
C THR A 476 25.95 13.92 -13.59
N VAL A 477 26.25 12.92 -12.74
CA VAL A 477 27.51 12.18 -12.78
C VAL A 477 27.66 11.41 -14.09
N GLN A 478 26.61 10.72 -14.53
CA GLN A 478 26.61 10.00 -15.81
C GLN A 478 26.75 10.95 -17.00
N LEU A 479 26.02 12.07 -17.03
CA LEU A 479 26.15 13.07 -18.10
C LEU A 479 27.56 13.67 -18.18
N ARG A 480 28.18 13.97 -17.03
CA ARG A 480 29.53 14.56 -16.98
C ARG A 480 30.61 13.57 -17.42
N ARG A 481 30.56 12.33 -16.93
CA ARG A 481 31.58 11.31 -17.24
C ARG A 481 31.57 10.91 -18.70
N GLU A 482 30.39 10.79 -19.28
CA GLU A 482 30.24 10.20 -20.60
C GLU A 482 30.35 11.26 -21.72
N ARG A 483 30.51 12.55 -21.38
CA ARG A 483 30.43 13.68 -22.34
C ARG A 483 31.32 13.51 -23.58
N SER A 484 32.51 12.92 -23.42
CA SER A 484 33.49 12.69 -24.50
C SER A 484 33.46 11.29 -25.10
N GLU A 485 32.62 10.39 -24.58
CA GLU A 485 32.57 8.98 -25.00
C GLU A 485 31.56 8.75 -26.11
N VAL A 486 31.76 7.65 -26.85
CA VAL A 486 30.81 7.20 -27.88
C VAL A 486 29.45 6.87 -27.24
N PRO A 487 28.31 7.26 -27.86
CA PRO A 487 27.00 7.13 -27.23
C PRO A 487 26.59 5.70 -26.86
N PHE A 488 27.04 4.70 -27.62
CA PHE A 488 26.80 3.29 -27.32
C PHE A 488 27.95 2.43 -27.84
N PRO A 489 28.23 1.28 -27.19
CA PRO A 489 29.22 0.34 -27.68
C PRO A 489 28.86 -0.22 -29.08
N PRO A 490 29.87 -0.49 -29.94
CA PRO A 490 29.65 -1.00 -31.29
C PRO A 490 29.09 -2.44 -31.27
N HIS A 491 28.54 -2.89 -32.41
CA HIS A 491 27.92 -4.21 -32.55
C HIS A 491 28.87 -5.34 -32.11
N PRO A 492 28.61 -6.01 -30.97
CA PRO A 492 29.60 -6.87 -30.32
C PRO A 492 29.78 -8.21 -31.04
N TYR A 493 28.74 -8.81 -31.63
CA TYR A 493 28.90 -10.00 -32.45
C TYR A 493 29.70 -9.74 -33.74
N LEU A 494 29.52 -8.59 -34.40
CA LEU A 494 30.30 -8.23 -35.58
C LEU A 494 31.76 -7.93 -35.25
N THR A 495 32.05 -7.31 -34.10
CA THR A 495 33.43 -7.12 -33.65
C THR A 495 34.06 -8.45 -33.27
N TRP A 496 33.34 -9.32 -32.55
CA TRP A 496 33.81 -10.67 -32.22
C TRP A 496 34.08 -11.52 -33.46
N LYS A 497 33.20 -11.47 -34.46
CA LYS A 497 33.38 -12.20 -35.73
C LYS A 497 34.63 -11.70 -36.47
N ARG A 498 34.79 -10.37 -36.59
CA ARG A 498 35.98 -9.75 -37.19
C ARG A 498 37.27 -10.07 -36.43
N GLU A 499 37.24 -10.05 -35.11
CA GLU A 499 38.39 -10.46 -34.28
C GLU A 499 38.71 -11.94 -34.45
N ARG A 500 37.70 -12.81 -34.52
CA ARG A 500 37.88 -14.25 -34.74
C ARG A 500 38.49 -14.53 -36.10
N GLU A 501 38.00 -13.86 -37.14
CA GLU A 501 38.58 -13.93 -38.49
C GLU A 501 40.03 -13.41 -38.48
N ARG A 502 40.29 -12.26 -37.85
CA ARG A 502 41.65 -11.71 -37.68
C ARG A 502 42.59 -12.69 -36.98
N ARG A 503 42.15 -13.32 -35.89
CA ARG A 503 42.95 -14.32 -35.16
C ARG A 503 43.17 -15.59 -35.97
N SER A 504 42.26 -15.92 -36.89
CA SER A 504 42.42 -17.05 -37.80
C SER A 504 43.39 -16.76 -38.95
N THR A 505 43.49 -15.51 -39.40
CA THR A 505 44.33 -15.15 -40.56
C THR A 505 45.68 -14.56 -40.18
N ASN A 506 45.83 -14.04 -38.96
CA ASN A 506 47.05 -13.41 -38.50
C ASN A 506 47.96 -14.41 -37.76
N VAL A 507 48.87 -15.04 -38.50
CA VAL A 507 49.86 -16.00 -37.96
C VAL A 507 50.78 -15.37 -36.92
N LEU A 508 50.96 -14.04 -36.95
CA LEU A 508 51.79 -13.30 -35.98
C LEU A 508 51.07 -12.99 -34.66
N ASP A 509 49.77 -13.31 -34.55
CA ASP A 509 49.05 -13.16 -33.29
C ASP A 509 49.44 -14.32 -32.35
N PRO A 510 49.97 -14.05 -31.14
CA PRO A 510 50.35 -15.10 -30.19
C PRO A 510 49.19 -16.05 -29.85
N SER A 511 47.94 -15.58 -29.99
CA SER A 511 46.75 -16.39 -29.78
C SER A 511 46.45 -17.40 -30.90
N HIS A 512 47.05 -17.23 -32.09
CA HIS A 512 46.95 -18.15 -33.22
C HIS A 512 47.64 -19.49 -32.96
N HIS A 513 48.73 -19.47 -32.19
CA HIS A 513 49.49 -20.67 -31.82
C HIS A 513 48.94 -21.39 -30.59
N ILE A 514 47.86 -20.89 -29.98
CA ILE A 514 47.29 -21.54 -28.80
C ILE A 514 46.35 -22.67 -29.27
N PRO A 515 46.64 -23.95 -28.92
CA PRO A 515 45.83 -25.07 -29.37
C PRO A 515 44.38 -24.98 -28.87
N PRO A 516 43.41 -25.53 -29.60
CA PRO A 516 42.00 -25.52 -29.21
C PRO A 516 41.79 -26.09 -27.81
N LEU A 517 40.74 -25.60 -27.12
CA LEU A 517 40.42 -25.99 -25.73
C LEU A 517 40.34 -27.50 -25.53
N ARG A 518 39.83 -28.24 -26.53
CA ARG A 518 39.77 -29.71 -26.52
C ARG A 518 41.16 -30.34 -26.43
N GLU A 519 42.13 -29.83 -27.18
CA GLU A 519 43.51 -30.33 -27.16
C GLU A 519 44.24 -29.93 -25.88
N ARG A 520 43.97 -28.74 -25.33
CA ARG A 520 44.49 -28.33 -24.01
C ARG A 520 43.94 -29.18 -22.86
N ILE A 521 42.66 -29.54 -22.94
CA ILE A 521 42.03 -30.43 -21.95
C ILE A 521 42.58 -31.85 -22.12
N HIS A 522 42.70 -32.32 -23.37
CA HIS A 522 43.26 -33.64 -23.67
C HIS A 522 44.74 -33.74 -23.28
N SER A 523 45.55 -32.71 -23.53
CA SER A 523 46.96 -32.68 -23.13
C SER A 523 47.13 -32.60 -21.61
N LYS A 524 46.29 -31.81 -20.91
CA LYS A 524 46.25 -31.83 -19.44
C LYS A 524 45.81 -33.18 -18.89
N LEU A 525 44.83 -33.83 -19.50
CA LEU A 525 44.38 -35.18 -19.13
C LEU A 525 45.45 -36.23 -19.39
N LEU A 526 46.20 -36.13 -20.51
CA LEU A 526 47.33 -36.99 -20.82
C LEU A 526 48.47 -36.79 -19.81
N HIS A 527 48.80 -35.54 -19.47
CA HIS A 527 49.83 -35.24 -18.47
C HIS A 527 49.47 -35.75 -17.08
N ILE A 528 48.19 -35.65 -16.70
CA ILE A 528 47.68 -36.24 -15.45
C ILE A 528 47.76 -37.78 -15.54
N LYS A 529 47.44 -38.38 -16.69
CA LYS A 529 47.51 -39.83 -16.90
C LYS A 529 48.96 -40.36 -16.87
N GLU A 530 49.91 -39.62 -17.43
CA GLU A 530 51.35 -39.90 -17.35
C GLU A 530 51.87 -39.76 -15.91
N PHE A 531 51.39 -38.78 -15.15
CA PHE A 531 51.75 -38.60 -13.75
C PHE A 531 51.26 -39.76 -12.84
N PHE A 532 50.22 -40.48 -13.26
CA PHE A 532 49.73 -41.68 -12.58
C PHE A 532 50.36 -42.99 -13.11
N GLN A 533 51.22 -42.92 -14.12
CA GLN A 533 51.93 -44.08 -14.66
C GLN A 533 53.32 -44.18 -14.02
N LYS A 534 53.36 -45.00 -12.97
CA LYS A 534 54.51 -45.33 -12.11
C LYS A 534 55.78 -45.65 -12.92
N ASP A 535 56.91 -45.10 -12.46
CA ASP A 535 58.28 -45.32 -12.95
C ASP A 535 58.61 -46.78 -13.30
N GLN A 536 59.26 -46.99 -14.45
CA GLN A 536 60.13 -48.14 -14.70
C GLN A 536 61.60 -47.65 -14.81
N PRO A 537 62.58 -48.44 -14.33
CA PRO A 537 63.88 -47.93 -13.96
C PRO A 537 64.81 -47.66 -15.15
N ALA A 538 65.80 -46.83 -14.86
CA ALA A 538 66.88 -46.35 -15.73
C ALA A 538 67.44 -47.39 -16.72
N GLY A 539 67.48 -46.99 -18.00
CA GLY A 539 68.33 -47.57 -19.03
C GLY A 539 69.02 -46.42 -19.76
N GLU A 540 70.35 -46.42 -19.75
CA GLU A 540 71.24 -45.45 -20.39
C GLU A 540 70.76 -45.00 -21.77
N ARG A 541 70.76 -43.68 -22.02
CA ARG A 541 71.20 -43.12 -23.30
C ARG A 541 71.58 -41.64 -23.17
N THR A 542 72.80 -41.40 -23.64
CA THR A 542 73.60 -40.17 -23.77
C THR A 542 72.86 -38.91 -24.25
N PRO A 543 73.34 -37.71 -23.87
CA PRO A 543 72.78 -36.45 -24.33
C PRO A 543 73.24 -36.16 -25.77
N LEU A 544 72.30 -35.86 -26.65
CA LEU A 544 72.60 -35.19 -27.92
C LEU A 544 72.07 -33.76 -27.84
N LEU A 545 73.02 -32.84 -27.89
CA LEU A 545 72.86 -31.44 -28.27
C LEU A 545 72.05 -31.34 -29.57
N LEU A 546 70.96 -30.56 -29.54
CA LEU A 546 70.78 -29.36 -30.37
C LEU A 546 69.55 -28.55 -29.91
#